data_AF-A0A2E2I7G1-F1
#
_entry.id   AF-A0A2E2I7G1-F1
#
_cell.length_a   1.000
_cell.length_b   1.000
_cell.length_c   1.000
_cell.angle_alpha   90.00
_cell.angle_beta   90.00
_cell.angle_gamma   90.00
#
_symmetry.space_group_name_H-M   'P 1'
#
loop_
_entity.id
_entity.type
_entity.pdbx_description
1 polymer ?
#
loop_
_entity_poly.entity_id
_entity_poly.type
_entity_poly.pdbx_seq_one_letter_code
_entity_poly.pdbx_strand_id
1 'polypeptide(L)'
;MLSSDDDWDGIWLATPEEVVENNRGKGIPVMEETVEAAVERAIQLSKGLEEAIQLVFGIDPGPRPGLAWLADGALIGTAQLESADDIAAHISGLKTSVPHRRLVVKIGDGAPLIRDRIINDCLDRNMAVLEVSERKTSRGSRVKAHLHAATRIALQGGQKVIEHREITPTDGNLREIQRQSRIESSGRVTISSELAYLVAIGELTLEAAIKKA
;
A
#
# COMPACT_ATOMS: atom_id res chain seq x y z
N MET A 1 3.49 8.00 42.03
CA MET A 1 2.45 7.05 41.60
C MET A 1 1.52 7.84 40.70
N LEU A 2 1.70 7.74 39.38
CA LEU A 2 0.85 8.47 38.42
C LEU A 2 -0.57 7.89 38.54
N SER A 3 -1.56 8.77 38.71
CA SER A 3 -2.96 8.38 38.84
C SER A 3 -3.44 7.69 37.57
N SER A 4 -4.28 6.67 37.73
CA SER A 4 -4.85 5.88 36.63
C SER A 4 -5.72 6.67 35.65
N ASP A 5 -6.05 7.92 35.98
CA ASP A 5 -6.96 8.80 35.21
C ASP A 5 -6.26 9.96 34.46
N ASP A 6 -4.92 9.98 34.37
CA ASP A 6 -4.24 10.98 33.54
C ASP A 6 -4.40 10.62 32.06
N ASP A 7 -5.17 11.42 31.33
CA ASP A 7 -5.26 11.38 29.87
C ASP A 7 -3.95 11.93 29.31
N TRP A 8 -2.99 11.04 29.11
CA TRP A 8 -1.66 11.40 28.64
C TRP A 8 -1.72 11.72 27.13
N ASP A 9 -1.68 13.00 26.78
CA ASP A 9 -1.71 13.51 25.39
C ASP A 9 -0.29 13.76 24.80
N GLY A 10 0.70 13.00 25.29
CA GLY A 10 2.09 13.13 24.84
C GLY A 10 2.35 12.45 23.49
N ILE A 11 3.48 12.78 22.87
CA ILE A 11 3.95 12.13 21.64
C ILE A 11 4.96 11.04 21.98
N TRP A 12 4.83 9.88 21.36
CA TRP A 12 5.73 8.75 21.56
C TRP A 12 6.02 8.03 20.25
N LEU A 13 7.14 7.32 20.24
CA LEU A 13 7.62 6.52 19.13
C LEU A 13 7.61 5.05 19.54
N ALA A 14 7.06 4.17 18.70
CA ALA A 14 7.01 2.74 18.97
C ALA A 14 6.87 1.92 17.69
N THR A 15 6.84 0.59 17.80
CA THR A 15 6.55 -0.27 16.65
C THR A 15 5.12 -0.04 16.13
N PRO A 16 4.85 -0.30 14.84
CA PRO A 16 3.49 -0.20 14.28
C PRO A 16 2.43 -0.96 15.09
N GLU A 17 2.78 -2.15 15.57
CA GLU A 17 1.91 -3.01 16.36
C GLU A 17 1.55 -2.35 17.70
N GLU A 18 2.54 -1.82 18.43
CA GLU A 18 2.32 -1.13 19.71
C GLU A 18 1.46 0.14 19.56
N VAL A 19 1.61 0.87 18.45
CA VAL A 19 0.79 2.07 18.16
C VAL A 19 -0.67 1.70 17.90
N VAL A 20 -0.93 0.57 17.22
CA VAL A 20 -2.31 0.09 16.99
C VAL A 20 -2.94 -0.43 18.28
N GLU A 21 -2.15 -1.04 19.16
CA GLU A 21 -2.63 -1.60 20.43
C GLU A 21 -2.89 -0.54 21.52
N ASN A 22 -2.43 0.70 21.34
CA ASN A 22 -2.49 1.74 22.36
C ASN A 22 -3.02 3.08 21.82
N ASN A 23 -4.16 3.51 22.36
CA ASN A 23 -4.84 4.74 21.95
C ASN A 23 -4.51 5.97 22.82
N ARG A 24 -3.50 5.89 23.69
CA ARG A 24 -3.11 7.01 24.56
C ARG A 24 -2.13 7.94 23.86
N GLY A 25 -2.45 9.23 23.86
CA GLY A 25 -1.62 10.27 23.24
C GLY A 25 -1.43 10.07 21.73
N LYS A 26 -0.35 10.63 21.21
CA LYS A 26 -0.02 10.65 19.78
C LYS A 26 1.12 9.67 19.50
N GLY A 27 0.77 8.42 19.24
CA GLY A 27 1.72 7.39 18.83
C GLY A 27 2.16 7.56 17.38
N ILE A 28 3.47 7.54 17.13
CA ILE A 28 4.05 7.56 15.79
C ILE A 28 4.72 6.19 15.57
N PRO A 29 4.29 5.42 14.57
CA PRO A 29 4.88 4.13 14.31
C PRO A 29 6.25 4.29 13.64
N VAL A 30 7.20 3.44 14.03
CA VAL A 30 8.59 3.52 13.61
C VAL A 30 9.07 2.15 13.11
N MET A 31 9.56 2.16 11.88
CA MET A 31 10.38 1.09 11.30
C MET A 31 11.83 1.56 11.15
N GLU A 32 12.77 0.61 10.98
CA GLU A 32 14.21 0.88 10.79
C GLU A 32 14.46 1.95 9.72
N GLU A 33 13.69 1.92 8.63
CA GLU A 33 13.81 2.84 7.50
C GLU A 33 13.22 4.24 7.74
N THR A 34 12.49 4.44 8.84
CA THR A 34 11.70 5.66 9.09
C THR A 34 12.05 6.37 10.39
N VAL A 35 13.05 5.88 11.14
CA VAL A 35 13.44 6.42 12.45
C VAL A 35 13.67 7.92 12.41
N GLU A 36 14.50 8.41 11.48
CA GLU A 36 14.83 9.84 11.38
C GLU A 36 13.59 10.69 11.10
N ALA A 37 12.75 10.26 10.17
CA ALA A 37 11.54 10.98 9.80
C ALA A 37 10.49 10.96 10.92
N ALA A 38 10.38 9.86 11.67
CA ALA A 38 9.50 9.76 12.82
C ALA A 38 9.89 10.73 13.95
N VAL A 39 11.19 10.89 14.21
CA VAL A 39 11.71 11.89 15.16
C VAL A 39 11.36 13.31 14.69
N GLU A 40 11.58 13.64 13.43
CA GLU A 40 11.22 14.95 12.89
C GLU A 40 9.70 15.20 12.98
N ARG A 41 8.88 14.19 12.69
CA ARG A 41 7.42 14.29 12.84
C ARG A 41 7.01 14.50 14.29
N ALA A 42 7.66 13.85 15.24
CA ALA A 42 7.41 14.09 16.66
C ALA A 42 7.72 15.54 17.04
N ILE A 43 8.83 16.11 16.54
CA ILE A 43 9.18 17.51 16.76
C ILE A 43 8.12 18.44 16.13
N GLN A 44 7.65 18.15 14.91
CA GLN A 44 6.61 18.94 14.25
C GLN A 44 5.29 18.92 15.03
N LEU A 45 4.83 17.74 15.44
CA LEU A 45 3.63 17.58 16.26
C LEU A 45 3.76 18.32 17.60
N SER A 46 4.95 18.30 18.22
CA SER A 46 5.21 19.04 19.47
C SER A 46 5.09 20.56 19.30
N LYS A 47 5.26 21.05 18.07
CA LYS A 47 5.10 22.46 17.69
C LYS A 47 3.69 22.80 17.18
N GLY A 48 2.74 21.86 17.25
CA GLY A 48 1.38 22.05 16.76
C GLY A 48 1.23 21.94 15.23
N LEU A 49 2.23 21.42 14.52
CA LEU A 49 2.18 21.23 13.07
C LEU A 49 1.51 19.88 12.75
N GLU A 50 0.18 19.86 12.80
CA GLU A 50 -0.61 18.63 12.62
C GLU A 50 -0.80 18.24 11.15
N GLU A 51 -0.87 19.21 10.24
CA GLU A 51 -1.00 18.96 8.80
C GLU A 51 0.32 18.50 8.18
N ALA A 52 0.29 17.40 7.42
CA ALA A 52 1.43 16.94 6.65
C ALA A 52 1.64 17.75 5.36
N ILE A 53 2.89 18.03 5.00
CA ILE A 53 3.19 18.66 3.70
C ILE A 53 2.92 17.65 2.58
N GLN A 54 3.33 16.40 2.77
CA GLN A 54 3.19 15.33 1.79
C GLN A 54 2.75 14.03 2.44
N LEU A 55 1.64 13.49 1.94
CA LEU A 55 1.19 12.13 2.21
C LEU A 55 1.62 11.23 1.03
N VAL A 56 2.38 10.18 1.33
CA VAL A 56 2.89 9.24 0.33
C VAL A 56 2.30 7.87 0.59
N PHE A 57 1.70 7.26 -0.42
CA PHE A 57 1.34 5.85 -0.40
C PHE A 57 2.38 5.05 -1.19
N GLY A 58 2.98 4.02 -0.61
CA GLY A 58 3.81 3.04 -1.31
C GLY A 58 3.08 1.72 -1.49
N ILE A 59 3.14 1.16 -2.69
CA ILE A 59 2.43 -0.07 -3.06
C ILE A 59 3.42 -1.07 -3.62
N ASP A 60 3.47 -2.25 -3.00
CA ASP A 60 4.13 -3.44 -3.52
C ASP A 60 3.10 -4.29 -4.28
N PRO A 61 3.13 -4.32 -5.62
CA PRO A 61 2.10 -4.97 -6.42
C PRO A 61 2.22 -6.51 -6.36
N GLY A 62 1.08 -7.18 -6.32
CA GLY A 62 1.01 -8.64 -6.29
C GLY A 62 -0.43 -9.12 -6.05
N PRO A 63 -0.67 -10.43 -5.97
CA PRO A 63 -2.01 -10.97 -5.74
C PRO A 63 -2.65 -10.45 -4.44
N ARG A 64 -1.83 -10.25 -3.40
CA ARG A 64 -2.19 -9.59 -2.15
C ARG A 64 -1.27 -8.40 -1.91
N PRO A 65 -1.58 -7.23 -2.48
CA PRO A 65 -0.69 -6.09 -2.49
C PRO A 65 -0.34 -5.62 -1.07
N GLY A 66 0.92 -5.23 -0.89
CA GLY A 66 1.35 -4.51 0.31
C GLY A 66 1.12 -3.00 0.13
N LEU A 67 0.59 -2.34 1.15
CA LEU A 67 0.37 -0.90 1.20
C LEU A 67 1.08 -0.30 2.44
N ALA A 68 1.73 0.83 2.26
CA ALA A 68 2.25 1.66 3.36
C ALA A 68 1.91 3.12 3.08
N TRP A 69 1.66 3.91 4.13
CA TRP A 69 1.47 5.36 3.97
C TRP A 69 2.28 6.16 4.99
N LEU A 70 2.89 7.21 4.49
CA LEU A 70 3.86 8.04 5.21
C LEU A 70 3.42 9.50 5.16
N ALA A 71 3.51 10.21 6.28
CA ALA A 71 3.34 11.66 6.36
C ALA A 71 4.71 12.31 6.59
N ASP A 72 5.14 13.13 5.63
CA ASP A 72 6.45 13.80 5.66
C ASP A 72 7.64 12.84 5.89
N GLY A 73 7.50 11.62 5.37
CA GLY A 73 8.49 10.55 5.49
C GLY A 73 8.35 9.68 6.73
N ALA A 74 7.58 10.09 7.74
CA ALA A 74 7.29 9.27 8.91
C ALA A 74 6.22 8.23 8.55
N LEU A 75 6.43 6.97 8.96
CA LEU A 75 5.40 5.94 8.80
C LEU A 75 4.16 6.33 9.59
N ILE A 76 2.98 6.10 8.99
CA ILE A 76 1.69 6.25 9.67
C ILE A 76 0.98 4.89 9.76
N GLY A 77 1.15 4.03 8.75
CA GLY A 77 0.66 2.66 8.86
C GLY A 77 0.97 1.83 7.63
N THR A 78 0.65 0.54 7.76
CA THR A 78 0.79 -0.48 6.73
C THR A 78 -0.46 -1.36 6.67
N ALA A 79 -0.70 -1.97 5.52
CA ALA A 79 -1.75 -2.94 5.31
C ALA A 79 -1.33 -3.97 4.26
N GLN A 80 -1.87 -5.18 4.36
CA GLN A 80 -1.88 -6.15 3.26
C GLN A 80 -3.32 -6.28 2.78
N LEU A 81 -3.53 -6.06 1.48
CA LEU A 81 -4.85 -6.13 0.85
C LEU A 81 -5.06 -7.51 0.25
N GLU A 82 -6.34 -7.93 0.15
CA GLU A 82 -6.69 -9.22 -0.46
C GLU A 82 -6.73 -9.16 -1.99
N SER A 83 -6.96 -7.97 -2.56
CA SER A 83 -7.01 -7.74 -4.00
C SER A 83 -6.39 -6.40 -4.39
N ALA A 84 -5.96 -6.31 -5.65
CA ALA A 84 -5.57 -5.05 -6.28
C ALA A 84 -6.74 -4.06 -6.45
N ASP A 85 -7.95 -4.58 -6.61
CA ASP A 85 -9.17 -3.77 -6.85
C ASP A 85 -9.49 -2.83 -5.68
N ASP A 86 -9.07 -3.21 -4.47
CA ASP A 86 -9.38 -2.46 -3.26
C ASP A 86 -8.42 -1.30 -3.01
N ILE A 87 -7.26 -1.26 -3.67
CA ILE A 87 -6.18 -0.29 -3.35
C ILE A 87 -6.68 1.14 -3.47
N ALA A 88 -7.23 1.49 -4.63
CA ALA A 88 -7.55 2.88 -4.95
C ALA A 88 -8.71 3.40 -4.06
N ALA A 89 -9.65 2.51 -3.70
CA ALA A 89 -10.70 2.79 -2.74
C ALA A 89 -10.14 2.95 -1.32
N HIS A 90 -9.24 2.05 -0.90
CA HIS A 90 -8.61 2.09 0.41
C HIS A 90 -7.79 3.38 0.61
N ILE A 91 -6.99 3.78 -0.39
CA ILE A 91 -6.26 5.06 -0.39
C ILE A 91 -7.24 6.24 -0.30
N SER A 92 -8.37 6.18 -1.00
CA SER A 92 -9.39 7.23 -0.96
C SER A 92 -10.01 7.38 0.44
N GLY A 93 -10.15 6.29 1.19
CA GLY A 93 -10.56 6.33 2.60
C GLY A 93 -9.46 6.90 3.50
N LEU A 94 -8.25 6.32 3.45
CA LEU A 94 -7.13 6.70 4.30
C LEU A 94 -6.70 8.16 4.14
N LYS A 95 -6.74 8.71 2.92
CA LYS A 95 -6.35 10.11 2.72
C LYS A 95 -7.25 11.11 3.45
N THR A 96 -8.48 10.72 3.82
CA THR A 96 -9.42 11.60 4.53
C THR A 96 -9.12 11.68 6.04
N SER A 97 -8.43 10.69 6.60
CA SER A 97 -8.09 10.66 8.03
C SER A 97 -6.77 11.34 8.36
N VAL A 98 -5.95 11.67 7.36
CA VAL A 98 -4.64 12.31 7.55
C VAL A 98 -4.66 13.68 6.87
N PRO A 99 -4.68 14.80 7.60
CA PRO A 99 -4.60 16.14 7.01
C PRO A 99 -3.29 16.32 6.23
N HIS A 100 -3.38 16.71 4.96
CA HIS A 100 -2.21 16.84 4.09
C HIS A 100 -2.41 17.86 2.95
N ARG A 101 -1.30 18.45 2.47
CA ARG A 101 -1.32 19.40 1.33
C ARG A 101 -1.18 18.73 -0.02
N ARG A 102 -0.41 17.63 -0.08
CA ARG A 102 -0.09 16.92 -1.32
C ARG A 102 -0.17 15.42 -1.08
N LEU A 103 -0.66 14.69 -2.09
CA LEU A 103 -0.73 13.24 -2.08
C LEU A 103 0.00 12.69 -3.31
N VAL A 104 0.79 11.64 -3.10
CA VAL A 104 1.41 10.88 -4.18
C VAL A 104 1.34 9.39 -3.90
N VAL A 105 1.02 8.63 -4.93
CA VAL A 105 1.00 7.16 -4.92
C VAL A 105 2.24 6.67 -5.65
N LYS A 106 3.02 5.80 -5.01
CA LYS A 106 4.24 5.20 -5.53
C LYS A 106 4.03 3.69 -5.67
N ILE A 107 4.25 3.15 -6.85
CA ILE A 107 3.95 1.74 -7.18
C ILE A 107 5.25 1.07 -7.64
N GLY A 108 5.59 -0.09 -7.07
CA GLY A 108 6.75 -0.89 -7.48
C GLY A 108 6.65 -1.40 -8.93
N ASP A 109 7.78 -1.74 -9.55
CA ASP A 109 7.84 -2.27 -10.93
C ASP A 109 7.63 -3.79 -11.03
N GLY A 110 7.25 -4.44 -9.91
CA GLY A 110 6.85 -5.84 -9.85
C GLY A 110 5.47 -6.13 -10.46
N ALA A 111 5.14 -7.41 -10.64
CA ALA A 111 3.83 -7.92 -11.08
C ALA A 111 3.12 -7.06 -12.16
N PRO A 112 3.65 -6.97 -13.40
CA PRO A 112 3.26 -5.95 -14.39
C PRO A 112 1.75 -5.81 -14.63
N LEU A 113 1.03 -6.92 -14.75
CA LEU A 113 -0.43 -6.91 -14.95
C LEU A 113 -1.16 -6.20 -13.80
N ILE A 114 -0.79 -6.53 -12.57
CA ILE A 114 -1.41 -5.98 -11.37
C ILE A 114 -0.98 -4.52 -11.17
N ARG A 115 0.32 -4.24 -11.34
CA ARG A 115 0.86 -2.87 -11.32
C ARG A 115 0.10 -1.95 -12.27
N ASP A 116 -0.08 -2.37 -13.51
CA ASP A 116 -0.70 -1.53 -14.55
C ASP A 116 -2.19 -1.28 -14.27
N ARG A 117 -2.90 -2.25 -13.69
CA ARG A 117 -4.26 -2.03 -13.17
C ARG A 117 -4.29 -1.00 -12.06
N ILE A 118 -3.42 -1.13 -11.06
CA ILE A 118 -3.34 -0.20 -9.93
C ILE A 118 -3.02 1.22 -10.42
N ILE A 119 -2.11 1.35 -11.40
CA ILE A 119 -1.79 2.63 -12.05
C ILE A 119 -3.07 3.22 -12.64
N ASN A 120 -3.80 2.47 -13.47
CA ASN A 120 -5.01 2.94 -14.11
C ASN A 120 -6.07 3.37 -13.09
N ASP A 121 -6.34 2.55 -12.07
CA ASP A 121 -7.31 2.85 -11.02
C ASP A 121 -6.96 4.12 -10.23
N CYS A 122 -5.66 4.37 -10.00
CA CYS A 122 -5.20 5.58 -9.34
C CYS A 122 -5.35 6.82 -10.25
N LEU A 123 -5.04 6.68 -11.53
CA LEU A 123 -5.19 7.76 -12.52
C LEU A 123 -6.68 8.14 -12.70
N ASP A 124 -7.58 7.16 -12.76
CA ASP A 124 -9.04 7.39 -12.84
C ASP A 124 -9.57 8.17 -11.64
N ARG A 125 -8.90 8.06 -10.49
CA ARG A 125 -9.20 8.83 -9.26
C ARG A 125 -8.42 10.13 -9.15
N ASN A 126 -7.77 10.58 -10.21
CA ASN A 126 -6.96 11.79 -10.28
C ASN A 126 -5.83 11.83 -9.23
N MET A 127 -5.26 10.67 -8.88
CA MET A 127 -4.11 10.61 -7.97
C MET A 127 -2.81 10.82 -8.73
N ALA A 128 -1.85 11.53 -8.13
CA ALA A 128 -0.51 11.63 -8.69
C ALA A 128 0.23 10.31 -8.52
N VAL A 129 0.67 9.69 -9.62
CA VAL A 129 1.31 8.37 -9.61
C VAL A 129 2.79 8.45 -10.01
N LEU A 130 3.63 7.74 -9.26
CA LEU A 130 5.03 7.46 -9.60
C LEU A 130 5.26 5.94 -9.67
N GLU A 131 5.94 5.48 -10.71
CA GLU A 131 6.45 4.11 -10.81
C GLU A 131 7.88 4.03 -10.25
N VAL A 132 8.13 3.11 -9.34
CA VAL A 132 9.38 2.96 -8.59
C VAL A 132 10.05 1.66 -9.01
N SER A 133 11.31 1.76 -9.47
CA SER A 133 12.06 0.56 -9.88
C SER A 133 12.83 -0.07 -8.73
N GLU A 134 12.57 -1.35 -8.47
CA GLU A 134 13.24 -2.12 -7.41
C GLU A 134 14.67 -2.55 -7.78
N ARG A 135 15.05 -2.44 -9.05
CA ARG A 135 16.32 -2.95 -9.62
C ARG A 135 17.58 -2.35 -8.98
N LYS A 136 17.48 -1.19 -8.32
CA LYS A 136 18.64 -0.52 -7.69
C LYS A 136 18.98 -1.03 -6.29
N THR A 137 18.22 -1.96 -5.72
CA THR A 137 18.36 -2.36 -4.30
C THR A 137 19.23 -3.61 -4.04
N SER A 138 19.81 -4.23 -5.07
CA SER A 138 20.59 -5.49 -4.95
C SER A 138 21.95 -5.40 -4.25
N ARG A 139 22.29 -4.27 -3.59
CA ARG A 139 23.56 -4.11 -2.84
C ARG A 139 23.43 -4.26 -1.32
N GLY A 140 22.28 -4.70 -0.79
CA GLY A 140 22.07 -4.94 0.64
C GLY A 140 21.43 -6.31 0.91
N SER A 141 22.00 -7.06 1.86
CA SER A 141 21.70 -8.44 2.25
C SER A 141 20.28 -8.98 1.96
N ARG A 142 20.23 -10.07 1.18
CA ARG A 142 19.03 -10.89 0.86
C ARG A 142 18.28 -11.47 2.07
N VAL A 143 18.79 -11.30 3.30
CA VAL A 143 18.27 -12.01 4.48
C VAL A 143 17.20 -11.21 5.25
N LYS A 144 17.03 -9.90 5.02
CA LYS A 144 16.07 -9.04 5.75
C LYS A 144 14.92 -8.45 4.90
N ALA A 145 14.78 -8.86 3.63
CA ALA A 145 14.13 -8.04 2.60
C ALA A 145 12.59 -8.14 2.46
N HIS A 146 11.90 -8.99 3.23
CA HIS A 146 10.53 -9.40 2.86
C HIS A 146 9.38 -8.75 3.62
N LEU A 147 9.62 -7.97 4.68
CA LEU A 147 8.51 -7.50 5.52
C LEU A 147 7.98 -6.09 5.17
N HIS A 148 8.77 -5.23 4.50
CA HIS A 148 8.43 -3.81 4.35
C HIS A 148 8.67 -3.24 2.93
N ALA A 149 8.38 -4.02 1.88
CA ALA A 149 8.57 -3.57 0.49
C ALA A 149 7.78 -2.29 0.16
N ALA A 150 6.52 -2.21 0.59
CA ALA A 150 5.67 -1.04 0.41
C ALA A 150 6.26 0.23 1.06
N THR A 151 6.81 0.13 2.28
CA THR A 151 7.49 1.24 2.97
C THR A 151 8.72 1.70 2.18
N ARG A 152 9.53 0.76 1.69
CA ARG A 152 10.69 1.09 0.84
C ARG A 152 10.27 1.80 -0.44
N ILE A 153 9.21 1.32 -1.10
CA ILE A 153 8.64 1.95 -2.30
C ILE A 153 8.16 3.37 -1.99
N ALA A 154 7.51 3.59 -0.85
CA ALA A 154 7.08 4.93 -0.41
C ALA A 154 8.26 5.89 -0.22
N LEU A 155 9.40 5.42 0.28
CA LEU A 155 10.59 6.24 0.52
C LEU A 155 11.41 6.51 -0.76
N GLN A 156 11.36 5.61 -1.75
CA GLN A 156 12.16 5.71 -2.97
C GLN A 156 11.63 6.76 -3.97
N GLY A 157 12.54 7.28 -4.79
CA GLY A 157 12.17 8.09 -5.96
C GLY A 157 11.54 7.24 -7.06
N GLY A 158 10.68 7.84 -7.87
CA GLY A 158 10.00 7.17 -8.99
C GLY A 158 9.85 8.06 -10.22
N GLN A 159 9.44 7.46 -11.32
CA GLN A 159 9.12 8.14 -12.56
C GLN A 159 7.64 8.47 -12.63
N LYS A 160 7.30 9.69 -13.02
CA LYS A 160 5.90 10.12 -13.11
C LYS A 160 5.18 9.33 -14.21
N VAL A 161 3.99 8.83 -13.86
CA VAL A 161 3.06 8.22 -14.81
C VAL A 161 1.89 9.17 -15.01
N ILE A 162 1.59 9.50 -16.27
CA ILE A 162 0.52 10.44 -16.64
C ILE A 162 -0.50 9.83 -17.62
N GLU A 163 -0.21 8.64 -18.14
CA GLU A 163 -1.02 7.96 -19.14
C GLU A 163 -1.42 6.59 -18.61
N HIS A 164 -2.65 6.17 -18.96
CA HIS A 164 -3.12 4.82 -18.72
C HIS A 164 -2.25 3.80 -19.44
N ARG A 165 -2.13 2.63 -18.83
CA ARG A 165 -1.45 1.46 -19.36
C ARG A 165 -2.44 0.58 -20.09
N GLU A 166 -2.05 0.09 -21.26
CA GLU A 166 -2.79 -0.97 -21.95
C GLU A 166 -2.65 -2.28 -21.19
N ILE A 167 -3.79 -2.92 -20.89
CA ILE A 167 -3.81 -4.18 -20.13
C ILE A 167 -3.98 -5.35 -21.10
N THR A 168 -2.87 -6.06 -21.34
CA THR A 168 -2.86 -7.24 -22.22
C THR A 168 -2.39 -8.46 -21.43
N PRO A 169 -3.31 -9.23 -20.84
CA PRO A 169 -2.98 -10.42 -20.08
C PRO A 169 -2.31 -11.48 -20.94
N THR A 170 -1.26 -12.11 -20.40
CA THR A 170 -0.64 -13.29 -21.02
C THR A 170 -1.38 -14.57 -20.61
N ASP A 171 -1.19 -15.67 -21.36
CA ASP A 171 -1.67 -17.00 -20.95
C ASP A 171 -1.20 -17.39 -19.55
N GLY A 172 0.01 -17.00 -19.18
CA GLY A 172 0.56 -17.21 -17.84
C GLY A 172 -0.26 -16.47 -16.77
N ASN A 173 -0.71 -15.25 -17.06
CA ASN A 173 -1.58 -14.51 -16.14
C ASN A 173 -2.95 -15.18 -15.99
N LEU A 174 -3.54 -15.64 -17.09
CA LEU A 174 -4.85 -16.30 -17.04
C LEU A 174 -4.77 -17.59 -16.21
N ARG A 175 -3.73 -18.41 -16.42
CA ARG A 175 -3.50 -19.63 -15.63
C ARG A 175 -3.29 -19.32 -14.16
N GLU A 176 -2.58 -18.24 -13.85
CA GLU A 176 -2.38 -17.81 -12.47
C GLU A 176 -3.70 -17.39 -11.82
N ILE A 177 -4.54 -16.63 -12.50
CA ILE A 177 -5.87 -16.25 -12.00
C ILE A 177 -6.77 -17.49 -11.77
N GLN A 178 -6.74 -18.47 -12.69
CA GLN A 178 -7.44 -19.74 -12.51
C GLN A 178 -6.91 -20.53 -11.31
N ARG A 179 -5.59 -20.50 -11.08
CA ARG A 179 -4.98 -21.10 -9.89
C ARG A 179 -5.45 -20.40 -8.61
N GLN A 180 -5.54 -19.07 -8.61
CA GLN A 180 -6.07 -18.29 -7.49
C GLN A 180 -7.53 -18.60 -7.23
N SER A 181 -8.37 -18.71 -8.26
CA SER A 181 -9.78 -19.07 -8.09
C SER A 181 -9.94 -20.42 -7.40
N ARG A 182 -9.06 -21.38 -7.76
CA ARG A 182 -9.03 -22.69 -7.11
C ARG A 182 -8.59 -22.60 -5.65
N ILE A 183 -7.65 -21.72 -5.30
CA ILE A 183 -7.21 -21.56 -3.91
C ILE A 183 -8.31 -20.93 -3.06
N GLU A 184 -8.90 -19.83 -3.52
CA GLU A 184 -9.91 -19.07 -2.78
C GLU A 184 -11.19 -19.89 -2.57
N SER A 185 -11.54 -20.73 -3.55
CA SER A 185 -12.64 -21.69 -3.43
C SER A 185 -12.30 -22.97 -2.65
N SER A 186 -11.13 -23.04 -2.00
CA SER A 186 -10.65 -24.24 -1.28
C SER A 186 -10.61 -25.50 -2.15
N GLY A 187 -10.25 -25.34 -3.42
CA GLY A 187 -10.09 -26.42 -4.41
C GLY A 187 -11.31 -26.69 -5.28
N ARG A 188 -12.43 -26.00 -5.05
CA ARG A 188 -13.74 -26.36 -5.63
C ARG A 188 -14.00 -25.81 -7.02
N VAL A 189 -13.48 -24.62 -7.34
CA VAL A 189 -13.84 -23.89 -8.56
C VAL A 189 -12.58 -23.44 -9.31
N THR A 190 -12.48 -23.84 -10.57
CA THR A 190 -11.50 -23.28 -11.52
C THR A 190 -12.29 -22.53 -12.60
N ILE A 191 -12.16 -21.21 -12.65
CA ILE A 191 -12.94 -20.39 -13.57
C ILE A 191 -12.49 -20.58 -15.03
N SER A 192 -13.39 -20.34 -15.99
CA SER A 192 -13.07 -20.42 -17.41
C SER A 192 -12.02 -19.39 -17.83
N SER A 193 -11.35 -19.59 -18.97
CA SER A 193 -10.40 -18.61 -19.51
C SER A 193 -11.06 -17.27 -19.83
N GLU A 194 -12.33 -17.27 -20.25
CA GLU A 194 -13.14 -16.07 -20.48
C GLU A 194 -13.30 -15.26 -19.17
N LEU A 195 -13.70 -15.92 -18.09
CA LEU A 195 -13.84 -15.28 -16.78
C LEU A 195 -12.49 -14.82 -16.24
N ALA A 196 -11.44 -15.62 -16.41
CA ALA A 196 -10.08 -15.24 -16.02
C ALA A 196 -9.58 -14.02 -16.78
N TYR A 197 -9.95 -13.88 -18.06
CA TYR A 197 -9.62 -12.71 -18.86
C TYR A 197 -10.31 -11.45 -18.32
N LEU A 198 -11.62 -11.52 -18.04
CA LEU A 198 -12.36 -10.40 -17.44
C LEU A 198 -11.77 -9.99 -16.09
N VAL A 199 -11.35 -10.96 -15.27
CA VAL A 199 -10.65 -10.68 -14.01
C VAL A 199 -9.29 -10.05 -14.26
N ALA A 200 -8.55 -10.51 -15.28
CA ALA A 200 -7.23 -9.99 -15.60
C ALA A 200 -7.25 -8.52 -16.04
N ILE A 201 -8.29 -8.09 -16.75
CA ILE A 201 -8.45 -6.71 -17.22
C ILE A 201 -9.14 -5.79 -16.21
N GLY A 202 -9.64 -6.33 -15.08
CA GLY A 202 -10.28 -5.54 -14.02
C GLY A 202 -11.79 -5.34 -14.19
N GLU A 203 -12.42 -5.95 -15.20
CA GLU A 203 -13.87 -5.86 -15.44
C GLU A 203 -14.70 -6.74 -14.49
N LEU A 204 -14.05 -7.69 -13.81
CA LEU A 204 -14.69 -8.60 -12.86
C LEU A 204 -13.77 -8.88 -11.68
N THR A 205 -14.28 -8.90 -10.45
CA THR A 205 -13.49 -9.36 -9.31
C THR A 205 -13.36 -10.88 -9.33
N LEU A 206 -12.28 -11.41 -8.73
CA LEU A 206 -12.08 -12.86 -8.63
C LEU A 206 -13.24 -13.55 -7.90
N GLU A 207 -13.70 -12.95 -6.79
CA GLU A 207 -14.85 -13.45 -6.02
C GLU A 207 -16.12 -13.51 -6.88
N ALA A 208 -16.40 -12.47 -7.67
CA ALA A 208 -17.56 -12.44 -8.57
C ALA A 208 -17.43 -13.47 -9.71
N ALA A 209 -16.23 -13.71 -10.22
CA ALA A 209 -15.96 -14.74 -11.21
C ALA A 209 -16.19 -16.14 -10.65
N ILE A 210 -15.76 -16.42 -9.42
CA ILE A 210 -16.00 -17.70 -8.73
C ILE A 210 -17.50 -17.95 -8.57
N LYS A 211 -18.29 -16.94 -8.19
CA LYS A 211 -19.75 -17.04 -8.04
C LYS A 211 -20.48 -17.31 -9.36
N LYS A 212 -19.88 -16.96 -10.50
CA LYS A 212 -20.45 -17.13 -11.85
C LYS A 212 -20.04 -18.46 -12.52
N ALA A 213 -19.06 -19.17 -11.98
CA ALA A 213 -18.52 -20.41 -12.54
C ALA A 213 -19.28 -21.65 -12.05
#